data_AF-A0A9X3EL77-F1
#
_entry.id   AF-A0A9X3EL77-F1
#
_cell.length_a   1.000
_cell.length_b   1.000
_cell.length_c   1.000
_cell.angle_alpha   90.00
_cell.angle_beta   90.00
_cell.angle_gamma   90.00
#
_symmetry.space_group_name_H-M   'P 1'
#
loop_
_entity.id
_entity.type
_entity.pdbx_description
1 polymer ?
#
loop_
_entity_poly.entity_id
_entity_poly.type
_entity_poly.pdbx_seq_one_letter_code
_entity_poly.pdbx_strand_id
1 'polypeptide(L)'
;MSQHEIEDTVADSVRVLHEHHRGDDHRDLFFALHAFQAGFDCGFTHGRVLDILIARRFTYRLPITAHPQFAANNRAFKGAPPKEWRFVDSEVLGREPPEDRPSVGHENGYLLAGALYCDAGTPLWHDLVAAGVLRGADAEPPRPLPLGNVALQVTRAAEQIDDRDLIAMWINFGPRMLFPKTRHVREGEVVATNPFTGKAIVAPEDCDIPTEPTVAELAAIPDAVALRELARRVDAIHVPVHYDYRPPRELWCEAEAWFWG
;
A
#
# COMPACT_ATOMS: atom_id res chain seq x y z
N MET A 1 12.08 -5.10 -12.20
CA MET A 1 12.08 -6.51 -11.72
C MET A 1 11.04 -6.50 -10.63
N SER A 2 10.03 -7.37 -10.76
CA SER A 2 8.90 -7.37 -9.83
C SER A 2 9.36 -7.55 -8.38
N GLN A 3 8.85 -6.71 -7.49
CA GLN A 3 9.18 -6.72 -6.06
C GLN A 3 8.29 -7.73 -5.30
N HIS A 4 8.53 -9.01 -5.56
CA HIS A 4 7.75 -10.11 -4.98
C HIS A 4 7.69 -10.09 -3.45
N GLU A 5 8.69 -9.51 -2.79
CA GLU A 5 8.70 -9.38 -1.32
C GLU A 5 7.58 -8.49 -0.77
N ILE A 6 7.24 -7.40 -1.47
CA ILE A 6 6.16 -6.49 -1.10
C ILE A 6 4.85 -7.17 -1.41
N GLU A 7 4.79 -7.91 -2.52
CA GLU A 7 3.62 -8.71 -2.88
C GLU A 7 3.29 -9.75 -1.82
N ASP A 8 4.30 -10.47 -1.34
CA ASP A 8 4.18 -11.49 -0.31
C ASP A 8 3.82 -10.84 1.04
N THR A 9 4.55 -9.78 1.43
CA THR A 9 4.27 -9.04 2.67
C THR A 9 2.83 -8.55 2.72
N VAL A 10 2.32 -7.96 1.63
CA VAL A 10 0.95 -7.44 1.57
C VAL A 10 -0.08 -8.57 1.59
N ALA A 11 0.13 -9.64 0.81
CA ALA A 11 -0.79 -10.77 0.79
C ALA A 11 -0.88 -11.47 2.16
N ASP A 12 0.26 -11.69 2.83
CA ASP A 12 0.29 -12.32 4.15
C ASP A 12 -0.26 -11.39 5.23
N SER A 13 -0.02 -10.08 5.12
CA SER A 13 -0.66 -9.08 5.99
C SER A 13 -2.19 -9.13 5.92
N VAL A 14 -2.75 -9.28 4.71
CA VAL A 14 -4.21 -9.40 4.53
C VAL A 14 -4.74 -10.67 5.21
N ARG A 15 -4.06 -11.81 5.08
CA ARG A 15 -4.45 -13.08 5.72
C ARG A 15 -4.43 -12.98 7.23
N VAL A 16 -3.32 -12.52 7.79
CA VAL A 16 -3.11 -12.44 9.23
C VAL A 16 -4.07 -11.42 9.88
N LEU A 17 -4.30 -10.28 9.23
CA LEU A 17 -5.33 -9.34 9.69
C LEU A 17 -6.73 -9.97 9.64
N HIS A 18 -7.09 -10.63 8.54
CA HIS A 18 -8.41 -11.26 8.42
C HIS A 18 -8.70 -12.26 9.54
N GLU A 19 -7.71 -13.05 9.95
CA GLU A 19 -7.86 -14.10 10.94
C GLU A 19 -7.72 -13.61 12.39
N HIS A 20 -6.85 -12.62 12.65
CA HIS A 20 -6.40 -12.30 14.01
C HIS A 20 -6.61 -10.84 14.45
N HIS A 21 -7.04 -9.96 13.55
CA HIS A 21 -7.40 -8.60 13.92
C HIS A 21 -8.89 -8.49 14.27
N ARG A 22 -9.17 -8.01 15.49
CA ARG A 22 -10.53 -7.99 16.09
C ARG A 22 -11.37 -6.77 15.70
N GLY A 23 -10.90 -5.93 14.78
CA GLY A 23 -11.68 -4.80 14.27
C GLY A 23 -12.71 -5.24 13.22
N ASP A 24 -13.93 -4.72 13.30
CA ASP A 24 -15.02 -5.16 12.40
C ASP A 24 -14.82 -4.70 10.94
N ASP A 25 -14.13 -3.57 10.71
CA ASP A 25 -13.83 -3.05 9.37
C ASP A 25 -12.33 -3.06 9.07
N HIS A 26 -11.94 -3.86 8.09
CA HIS A 26 -10.56 -4.00 7.61
C HIS A 26 -10.28 -3.16 6.37
N ARG A 27 -11.28 -2.47 5.80
CA ARG A 27 -11.15 -1.76 4.53
C ARG A 27 -10.06 -0.69 4.58
N ASP A 28 -9.97 0.05 5.68
CA ASP A 28 -8.93 1.09 5.86
C ASP A 28 -7.51 0.47 5.84
N LEU A 29 -7.34 -0.68 6.50
CA LEU A 29 -6.06 -1.40 6.53
C LEU A 29 -5.70 -1.96 5.15
N PHE A 30 -6.66 -2.61 4.47
CA PHE A 30 -6.44 -3.19 3.15
C PHE A 30 -6.18 -2.12 2.10
N PHE A 31 -6.91 -0.99 2.19
CA PHE A 31 -6.66 0.18 1.36
C PHE A 31 -5.23 0.68 1.54
N ALA A 32 -4.77 0.86 2.78
CA ALA A 32 -3.42 1.32 3.05
C ALA A 32 -2.33 0.33 2.62
N LEU A 33 -2.55 -0.98 2.77
CA LEU A 33 -1.63 -2.03 2.28
C LEU A 33 -1.48 -2.01 0.75
N HIS A 34 -2.59 -1.91 0.02
CA HIS A 34 -2.54 -1.86 -1.44
C HIS A 34 -2.06 -0.51 -1.97
N ALA A 35 -2.33 0.60 -1.26
CA ALA A 35 -1.73 1.90 -1.56
C ALA A 35 -0.21 1.88 -1.38
N PHE A 36 0.29 1.21 -0.33
CA PHE A 36 1.72 0.98 -0.13
C PHE A 36 2.31 0.18 -1.30
N GLN A 37 1.70 -0.96 -1.66
CA GLN A 37 2.15 -1.78 -2.79
C GLN A 37 2.19 -1.01 -4.12
N ALA A 38 1.22 -0.13 -4.36
CA ALA A 38 1.13 0.66 -5.59
C ALA A 38 2.33 1.63 -5.78
N GLY A 39 3.11 1.89 -4.74
CA GLY A 39 4.35 2.67 -4.82
C GLY A 39 5.54 1.94 -5.44
N PHE A 40 5.38 0.66 -5.81
CA PHE A 40 6.46 -0.21 -6.26
C PHE A 40 6.12 -0.97 -7.54
N ASP A 41 7.13 -1.53 -8.20
CA ASP A 41 7.00 -2.42 -9.36
C ASP A 41 6.47 -3.79 -8.91
N CYS A 42 5.19 -3.85 -8.55
CA CYS A 42 4.49 -5.05 -8.09
C CYS A 42 3.44 -5.51 -9.11
N GLY A 43 3.30 -6.81 -9.23
CA GLY A 43 2.18 -7.46 -9.88
C GLY A 43 0.88 -7.37 -9.08
N PHE A 44 -0.19 -7.93 -9.65
CA PHE A 44 -1.53 -7.86 -9.06
C PHE A 44 -1.73 -8.95 -7.99
N THR A 45 -1.65 -8.55 -6.72
CA THR A 45 -1.70 -9.45 -5.56
C THR A 45 -3.10 -9.79 -5.09
N HIS A 46 -4.11 -9.02 -5.48
CA HIS A 46 -5.50 -9.23 -5.06
C HIS A 46 -5.95 -10.67 -5.33
N GLY A 47 -5.53 -11.26 -6.44
CA GLY A 47 -5.89 -12.65 -6.78
C GLY A 47 -5.43 -13.71 -5.77
N ARG A 48 -4.41 -13.41 -4.94
CA ARG A 48 -3.89 -14.31 -3.90
C ARG A 48 -4.76 -14.34 -2.63
N VAL A 49 -5.63 -13.33 -2.45
CA VAL A 49 -6.44 -13.08 -1.25
C VAL A 49 -7.85 -12.55 -1.59
N LEU A 50 -8.32 -12.75 -2.82
CA LEU A 50 -9.53 -12.09 -3.35
C LEU A 50 -10.77 -12.42 -2.52
N ASP A 51 -10.89 -13.67 -2.08
CA ASP A 51 -11.97 -14.14 -1.23
C ASP A 51 -12.03 -13.36 0.10
N ILE A 52 -10.87 -13.11 0.72
CA ILE A 52 -10.76 -12.27 1.92
C ILE A 52 -11.18 -10.84 1.63
N LEU A 53 -10.69 -10.25 0.52
CA LEU A 53 -11.01 -8.88 0.14
C LEU A 53 -12.51 -8.68 -0.11
N ILE A 54 -13.18 -9.67 -0.71
CA ILE A 54 -14.64 -9.69 -0.89
C ILE A 54 -15.36 -9.85 0.44
N ALA A 55 -14.96 -10.84 1.25
CA ALA A 55 -15.59 -11.11 2.54
C ALA A 55 -15.53 -9.91 3.49
N ARG A 56 -14.47 -9.11 3.41
CA ARG A 56 -14.27 -7.88 4.20
C ARG A 56 -14.75 -6.61 3.49
N ARG A 57 -15.44 -6.73 2.35
CA ARG A 57 -16.04 -5.62 1.58
C ARG A 57 -15.03 -4.56 1.12
N PHE A 58 -13.76 -4.93 0.98
CA PHE A 58 -12.77 -4.09 0.33
C PHE A 58 -12.93 -4.18 -1.20
N THR A 59 -13.09 -5.40 -1.72
CA THR A 59 -13.36 -5.64 -3.14
C THR A 59 -14.84 -6.02 -3.34
N TYR A 60 -15.50 -5.41 -4.32
CA TYR A 60 -16.87 -5.72 -4.69
C TYR A 60 -16.92 -6.57 -5.95
N ARG A 61 -17.64 -7.70 -5.90
CA ARG A 61 -17.96 -8.51 -7.08
C ARG A 61 -19.36 -8.16 -7.59
N LEU A 62 -19.45 -7.66 -8.81
CA LEU A 62 -20.65 -7.11 -9.42
C LEU A 62 -20.93 -7.76 -10.79
N PRO A 63 -22.18 -7.73 -11.28
CA PRO A 63 -22.44 -8.04 -12.67
C PRO A 63 -21.72 -7.02 -13.56
N ILE A 64 -21.19 -7.45 -14.70
CA ILE A 64 -20.46 -6.56 -15.63
C ILE A 64 -21.32 -5.37 -16.07
N THR A 65 -22.64 -5.56 -16.15
CA THR A 65 -23.62 -4.51 -16.46
C THR A 65 -23.67 -3.38 -15.44
N ALA A 66 -23.09 -3.54 -14.25
CA ALA A 66 -22.99 -2.48 -13.26
C ALA A 66 -21.94 -1.42 -13.64
N HIS A 67 -20.98 -1.74 -14.50
CA HIS A 67 -19.99 -0.75 -14.93
C HIS A 67 -20.71 0.38 -15.69
N PRO A 68 -20.53 1.67 -15.31
CA PRO A 68 -21.26 2.79 -15.93
C PRO A 68 -21.10 2.86 -17.45
N GLN A 69 -19.92 2.48 -17.94
CA GLN A 69 -19.58 2.47 -19.36
C GLN A 69 -19.98 1.18 -20.11
N PHE A 70 -20.59 0.20 -19.45
CA PHE A 70 -20.89 -1.09 -20.08
C PHE A 70 -21.80 -0.96 -21.31
N ALA A 71 -22.87 -0.15 -21.20
CA ALA A 71 -23.85 0.01 -22.27
C ALA A 71 -23.23 0.63 -23.53
N ALA A 72 -22.37 1.65 -23.35
CA ALA A 72 -21.68 2.33 -24.43
C ALA A 72 -20.55 1.46 -25.05
N ASN A 73 -19.90 0.62 -24.24
CA ASN A 73 -18.68 -0.09 -24.63
C ASN A 73 -18.83 -1.62 -24.55
N ASN A 74 -19.99 -2.20 -24.86
CA ASN A 74 -20.27 -3.62 -24.63
C ASN A 74 -19.22 -4.59 -25.21
N ARG A 75 -18.55 -4.21 -26.31
CA ARG A 75 -17.50 -5.01 -26.96
C ARG A 75 -16.23 -5.06 -26.13
N ALA A 76 -15.89 -3.96 -25.45
CA ALA A 76 -14.76 -3.88 -24.53
C ALA A 76 -14.88 -4.90 -23.40
N PHE A 77 -16.10 -5.08 -22.89
CA PHE A 77 -16.41 -5.98 -21.78
C PHE A 77 -16.66 -7.44 -22.21
N LYS A 78 -16.83 -7.71 -23.51
CA LYS A 78 -16.96 -9.08 -24.07
C LYS A 78 -15.57 -9.70 -24.22
N GLY A 79 -15.39 -10.92 -23.71
CA GLY A 79 -14.26 -11.78 -24.08
C GLY A 79 -13.14 -11.98 -23.07
N ALA A 80 -13.32 -11.62 -21.78
CA ALA A 80 -12.39 -12.13 -20.77
C ALA A 80 -12.57 -13.65 -20.64
N PRO A 81 -11.54 -14.48 -20.87
CA PRO A 81 -11.62 -15.91 -20.63
C PRO A 81 -12.01 -16.18 -19.17
N PRO A 82 -12.74 -17.25 -18.84
CA PRO A 82 -13.28 -17.48 -17.49
C PRO A 82 -12.24 -17.51 -16.36
N LYS A 83 -10.95 -17.70 -16.70
CA LYS A 83 -9.86 -17.94 -15.76
C LYS A 83 -8.78 -16.86 -15.75
N GLU A 84 -8.88 -15.83 -16.60
CA GLU A 84 -7.86 -14.80 -16.73
C GLU A 84 -8.35 -13.47 -16.19
N TRP A 85 -7.48 -12.81 -15.44
CA TRP A 85 -7.69 -11.45 -14.97
C TRP A 85 -7.47 -10.49 -16.13
N ARG A 86 -8.35 -9.49 -16.23
CA ARG A 86 -8.17 -8.41 -17.19
C ARG A 86 -8.60 -7.09 -16.57
N PHE A 87 -7.68 -6.14 -16.51
CA PHE A 87 -8.02 -4.77 -16.16
C PHE A 87 -8.96 -4.16 -17.20
N VAL A 88 -9.90 -3.33 -16.74
CA VAL A 88 -10.72 -2.54 -17.65
C VAL A 88 -9.87 -1.38 -18.13
N ASP A 89 -9.47 -1.44 -19.39
CA ASP A 89 -8.52 -0.52 -20.00
C ASP A 89 -9.08 0.92 -20.09
N SER A 90 -8.29 1.89 -19.61
CA SER A 90 -8.59 3.32 -19.65
C SER A 90 -8.67 3.86 -21.09
N GLU A 91 -7.85 3.36 -22.02
CA GLU A 91 -7.90 3.75 -23.44
C GLU A 91 -9.22 3.34 -24.07
N VAL A 92 -9.73 2.16 -23.69
CA VAL A 92 -11.01 1.64 -24.17
C VAL A 92 -12.19 2.41 -23.59
N LEU A 93 -12.01 3.05 -22.43
CA LEU A 93 -13.00 3.91 -21.80
C LEU A 93 -12.88 5.39 -22.19
N GLY A 94 -11.84 5.77 -22.95
CA GLY A 94 -11.55 7.17 -23.29
C GLY A 94 -11.28 8.04 -22.06
N ARG A 95 -10.75 7.45 -20.99
CA ARG A 95 -10.38 8.17 -19.75
C ARG A 95 -8.86 8.38 -19.77
N GLU A 96 -8.43 9.63 -19.81
CA GLU A 96 -7.05 9.94 -19.46
C GLU A 96 -6.85 9.72 -17.96
N PRO A 97 -5.70 9.16 -17.54
CA PRO A 97 -5.39 9.07 -16.13
C PRO A 97 -5.27 10.47 -15.52
N PRO A 98 -5.56 10.63 -14.21
CA PRO A 98 -5.35 11.89 -13.52
C PRO A 98 -3.90 12.39 -13.69
N GLU A 99 -3.70 13.69 -13.91
CA GLU A 99 -2.35 14.26 -14.07
C GLU A 99 -1.49 14.14 -12.80
N ASP A 100 -2.13 14.00 -11.63
CA ASP A 100 -1.50 14.05 -10.31
C ASP A 100 -1.05 12.69 -9.75
N ARG A 101 -1.37 11.58 -10.43
CA ARG A 101 -0.92 10.25 -10.04
C ARG A 101 -0.82 9.28 -11.22
N PRO A 102 0.14 8.34 -11.21
CA PRO A 102 0.21 7.30 -12.23
C PRO A 102 -1.06 6.46 -12.26
N SER A 103 -1.54 6.13 -13.46
CA SER A 103 -2.68 5.23 -13.67
C SER A 103 -2.43 3.89 -12.97
N VAL A 104 -3.21 3.57 -11.95
CA VAL A 104 -3.17 2.24 -11.34
C VAL A 104 -4.12 1.36 -12.14
N GLY A 105 -3.64 0.25 -12.71
CA GLY A 105 -4.39 -0.53 -13.71
C GLY A 105 -5.80 -0.99 -13.30
N HIS A 106 -6.13 -1.00 -12.00
CA HIS A 106 -7.44 -1.40 -11.48
C HIS A 106 -8.41 -0.24 -11.17
N GLU A 107 -8.07 1.01 -11.49
CA GLU A 107 -8.92 2.19 -11.21
C GLU A 107 -10.31 2.11 -11.85
N ASN A 108 -10.40 1.47 -13.02
CA ASN A 108 -11.65 1.22 -13.74
C ASN A 108 -12.20 -0.19 -13.47
N GLY A 109 -11.69 -0.87 -12.45
CA GLY A 109 -12.02 -2.24 -12.12
C GLY A 109 -11.29 -3.28 -12.97
N TYR A 110 -11.57 -4.54 -12.65
CA TYR A 110 -11.01 -5.70 -13.34
C TYR A 110 -12.08 -6.76 -13.54
N LEU A 111 -11.86 -7.60 -14.53
CA LEU A 111 -12.76 -8.68 -14.91
C LEU A 111 -12.12 -10.02 -14.56
N LEU A 112 -12.92 -10.88 -13.94
CA LEU A 112 -12.57 -12.27 -13.70
C LEU A 112 -13.85 -13.12 -13.75
N ALA A 113 -13.79 -14.25 -14.45
CA ALA A 113 -14.90 -15.20 -14.51
C ALA A 113 -16.26 -14.57 -14.87
N GLY A 114 -16.26 -13.60 -15.79
CA GLY A 114 -17.48 -12.93 -16.24
C GLY A 114 -18.14 -11.99 -15.21
N ALA A 115 -17.42 -11.61 -14.15
CA ALA A 115 -17.85 -10.60 -13.19
C ALA A 115 -16.93 -9.37 -13.25
N LEU A 116 -17.49 -8.22 -12.86
CA LEU A 116 -16.75 -6.99 -12.61
C LEU A 116 -16.32 -6.98 -11.15
N TYR A 117 -15.08 -6.55 -10.93
CA TYR A 117 -14.53 -6.32 -9.61
C TYR A 117 -14.03 -4.89 -9.51
N CYS A 118 -14.15 -4.34 -8.31
CA CYS A 118 -13.80 -2.96 -8.01
C CYS A 118 -13.42 -2.86 -6.54
N ASP A 119 -12.31 -2.19 -6.25
CA ASP A 119 -11.84 -2.00 -4.87
C ASP A 119 -12.36 -0.68 -4.31
N ALA A 120 -12.64 -0.67 -3.01
CA ALA A 120 -13.13 0.51 -2.30
C ALA A 120 -12.15 1.68 -2.44
N GLY A 121 -12.67 2.87 -2.71
CA GLY A 121 -11.87 4.09 -2.90
C GLY A 121 -11.28 4.27 -4.32
N THR A 122 -11.47 3.31 -5.23
CA THR A 122 -11.10 3.51 -6.64
C THR A 122 -12.07 4.46 -7.37
N PRO A 123 -11.67 5.08 -8.49
CA PRO A 123 -12.57 5.89 -9.31
C PRO A 123 -13.86 5.16 -9.71
N LEU A 124 -13.78 3.88 -10.13
CA LEU A 124 -14.98 3.09 -10.41
C LEU A 124 -15.88 2.92 -9.17
N TRP A 125 -15.31 2.74 -7.99
CA TRP A 125 -16.10 2.62 -6.75
C TRP A 125 -16.88 3.90 -6.49
N HIS A 126 -16.27 5.07 -6.67
CA HIS A 126 -16.94 6.36 -6.56
C HIS A 126 -18.09 6.51 -7.57
N ASP A 127 -17.87 6.10 -8.83
CA ASP A 127 -18.91 6.12 -9.85
C ASP A 127 -20.11 5.21 -9.46
N LEU A 128 -19.82 4.02 -8.90
CA LEU A 128 -20.84 3.07 -8.45
C LEU A 128 -21.61 3.57 -7.23
N VAL A 129 -20.97 4.28 -6.31
CA VAL A 129 -21.61 4.97 -5.19
C VAL A 129 -22.52 6.10 -5.70
N ALA A 130 -22.02 6.93 -6.61
CA ALA A 130 -22.79 8.04 -7.19
C ALA A 130 -24.03 7.55 -7.96
N ALA A 131 -23.92 6.41 -8.65
CA ALA A 131 -25.04 5.75 -9.31
C ALA A 131 -26.01 5.03 -8.35
N GLY A 132 -25.70 5.00 -7.05
CA GLY A 132 -26.49 4.31 -6.03
C GLY A 132 -26.47 2.79 -6.16
N VAL A 133 -25.43 2.21 -6.76
CA VAL A 133 -25.21 0.75 -6.79
C VAL A 133 -24.65 0.29 -5.44
N LEU A 134 -23.67 1.02 -4.90
CA LEU A 134 -23.14 0.83 -3.55
C LEU A 134 -23.78 1.85 -2.61
N ARG A 135 -24.17 1.43 -1.39
CA ARG A 135 -24.96 2.24 -0.46
C ARG A 135 -24.61 1.96 1.00
N GLY A 136 -25.01 2.86 1.89
CA GLY A 136 -24.80 2.71 3.33
C GLY A 136 -23.31 2.63 3.66
N ALA A 137 -22.91 1.69 4.52
CA ALA A 137 -21.52 1.49 4.90
C ALA A 137 -20.60 1.19 3.69
N ASP A 138 -21.12 0.60 2.61
CA ASP A 138 -20.34 0.28 1.41
C ASP A 138 -20.08 1.51 0.53
N ALA A 139 -20.76 2.63 0.81
CA ALA A 139 -20.55 3.94 0.18
C ALA A 139 -19.65 4.86 1.00
N GLU A 140 -19.21 4.43 2.19
CA GLU A 140 -18.22 5.16 2.98
C GLU A 140 -16.81 4.87 2.43
N PRO A 141 -16.03 5.90 2.07
CA PRO A 141 -14.70 5.70 1.51
C PRO A 141 -13.75 5.15 2.58
N PRO A 142 -12.80 4.26 2.21
CA PRO A 142 -11.76 3.85 3.12
C PRO A 142 -10.93 5.07 3.52
N ARG A 143 -10.52 5.12 4.79
CA ARG A 143 -9.70 6.19 5.33
C ARG A 143 -8.23 5.89 5.12
N PRO A 144 -7.41 6.87 4.72
CA PRO A 144 -5.97 6.69 4.70
C PRO A 144 -5.44 6.47 6.12
N LEU A 145 -4.58 5.48 6.29
CA LEU A 145 -3.89 5.18 7.54
C LEU A 145 -2.38 5.40 7.38
N PRO A 146 -1.67 5.94 8.39
CA PRO A 146 -0.22 5.98 8.39
C PRO A 146 0.36 4.56 8.28
N LEU A 147 1.35 4.36 7.40
CA LEU A 147 1.90 3.03 7.14
C LEU A 147 2.46 2.37 8.40
N GLY A 148 3.15 3.12 9.26
CA GLY A 148 3.65 2.60 10.55
C GLY A 148 2.54 2.11 11.48
N ASN A 149 1.34 2.70 11.42
CA ASN A 149 0.17 2.19 12.16
C ASN A 149 -0.30 0.85 11.58
N VAL A 150 -0.39 0.75 10.25
CA VAL A 150 -0.76 -0.49 9.55
C VAL A 150 0.22 -1.61 9.87
N ALA A 151 1.53 -1.33 9.78
CA ALA A 151 2.59 -2.27 10.14
C ALA A 151 2.46 -2.73 11.60
N LEU A 152 2.16 -1.83 12.54
CA LEU A 152 1.91 -2.22 13.93
C LEU A 152 0.69 -3.13 14.09
N GLN A 153 -0.41 -2.89 13.37
CA GLN A 153 -1.58 -3.76 13.41
C GLN A 153 -1.29 -5.14 12.84
N VAL A 154 -0.57 -5.21 11.71
CA VAL A 154 -0.16 -6.48 11.12
C VAL A 154 0.76 -7.25 12.06
N THR A 155 1.81 -6.61 12.58
CA THR A 155 2.78 -7.28 13.46
C THR A 155 2.17 -7.75 14.77
N ARG A 156 1.17 -7.05 15.32
CA ARG A 156 0.37 -7.54 16.47
C ARG A 156 -0.50 -8.73 16.13
N ALA A 157 -1.06 -8.78 14.92
CA ALA A 157 -1.83 -9.92 14.46
C ALA A 157 -0.90 -11.13 14.20
N ALA A 158 0.28 -10.89 13.63
CA ALA A 158 1.32 -11.91 13.38
C ALA A 158 1.90 -12.46 14.70
N GLU A 159 2.09 -11.62 15.72
CA GLU A 159 2.55 -12.05 17.04
C GLU A 159 1.60 -13.07 17.69
N GLN A 160 0.28 -12.98 17.42
CA GLN A 160 -0.70 -13.94 17.96
C GLN A 160 -0.52 -15.37 17.44
N ILE A 161 0.20 -15.54 16.32
CA ILE A 161 0.47 -16.84 15.70
C ILE A 161 1.96 -17.15 15.59
N ASP A 162 2.82 -16.39 16.29
CA ASP A 162 4.28 -16.52 16.26
C ASP A 162 4.89 -16.42 14.84
N ASP A 163 4.27 -15.64 13.96
CA ASP A 163 4.78 -15.38 12.61
C ASP A 163 5.88 -14.31 12.66
N ARG A 164 7.06 -14.74 13.08
CA ARG A 164 8.24 -13.87 13.20
C ARG A 164 8.79 -13.43 11.86
N ASP A 165 8.55 -14.18 10.78
CA ASP A 165 9.01 -13.85 9.43
C ASP A 165 8.26 -12.63 8.90
N LEU A 166 6.92 -12.61 9.01
CA LEU A 166 6.12 -11.45 8.59
C LEU A 166 6.45 -10.20 9.44
N ILE A 167 6.70 -10.38 10.75
CA ILE A 167 7.14 -9.28 11.61
C ILE A 167 8.49 -8.74 11.12
N ALA A 168 9.44 -9.61 10.83
CA ALA A 168 10.75 -9.22 10.33
C ALA A 168 10.66 -8.50 8.97
N MET A 169 9.81 -8.98 8.05
CA MET A 169 9.57 -8.34 6.74
C MET A 169 9.08 -6.89 6.91
N TRP A 170 8.13 -6.63 7.80
CA TRP A 170 7.66 -5.26 8.07
C TRP A 170 8.74 -4.37 8.68
N ILE A 171 9.50 -4.87 9.65
CA ILE A 171 10.57 -4.11 10.33
C ILE A 171 11.70 -3.75 9.37
N ASN A 172 11.97 -4.61 8.41
CA ASN A 172 13.04 -4.48 7.43
C ASN A 172 12.85 -3.30 6.46
N PHE A 173 11.62 -2.82 6.26
CA PHE A 173 11.37 -1.58 5.50
C PHE A 173 11.96 -0.32 6.16
N GLY A 174 12.23 -0.37 7.47
CA GLY A 174 12.93 0.68 8.18
C GLY A 174 12.11 1.95 8.46
N PRO A 175 12.68 2.86 9.25
CA PRO A 175 11.95 4.02 9.78
C PRO A 175 11.53 5.00 8.68
N ARG A 176 12.36 5.21 7.67
CA ARG A 176 12.07 6.12 6.55
C ARG A 176 10.82 5.74 5.78
N MET A 177 10.62 4.44 5.54
CA MET A 177 9.48 3.94 4.77
C MET A 177 8.22 3.89 5.63
N LEU A 178 8.33 3.40 6.87
CA LEU A 178 7.18 3.22 7.76
C LEU A 178 6.67 4.52 8.38
N PHE A 179 7.56 5.49 8.59
CA PHE A 179 7.28 6.79 9.19
C PHE A 179 7.79 7.90 8.27
N PRO A 180 7.25 8.01 7.05
CA PRO A 180 7.76 8.95 6.06
C PRO A 180 7.61 10.38 6.56
N LYS A 181 8.66 11.16 6.38
CA LYS A 181 8.71 12.57 6.74
C LYS A 181 9.09 13.38 5.52
N THR A 182 8.37 14.46 5.28
CA THR A 182 8.73 15.45 4.28
C THR A 182 9.13 16.77 4.91
N ARG A 183 9.97 17.52 4.21
CA ARG A 183 10.27 18.91 4.51
C ARG A 183 9.94 19.75 3.29
N HIS A 184 9.17 20.81 3.53
CA HIS A 184 8.93 21.82 2.52
C HIS A 184 10.21 22.60 2.24
N VAL A 185 10.58 22.70 0.97
CA VAL A 185 11.72 23.48 0.49
C VAL A 185 11.22 24.50 -0.52
N ARG A 186 11.80 25.69 -0.46
CA ARG A 186 11.42 26.78 -1.36
C ARG A 186 12.28 26.79 -2.61
N GLU A 187 11.73 27.30 -3.70
CA GLU A 187 12.49 27.61 -4.91
C GLU A 187 13.78 28.37 -4.56
N GLY A 188 14.91 27.92 -5.09
CA GLY A 188 16.21 28.54 -4.83
C GLY A 188 16.93 28.07 -3.56
N GLU A 189 16.28 27.27 -2.70
CA GLU A 189 16.91 26.70 -1.50
C GLU A 189 17.89 25.57 -1.87
N VAL A 190 19.07 25.54 -1.23
CA VAL A 190 20.04 24.44 -1.38
C VAL A 190 19.55 23.22 -0.61
N VAL A 191 19.21 22.15 -1.32
CA VAL A 191 18.68 20.91 -0.72
C VAL A 191 19.77 19.88 -0.42
N ALA A 192 20.87 19.90 -1.18
CA ALA A 192 22.01 19.00 -1.01
C ALA A 192 23.25 19.56 -1.73
N THR A 193 24.39 18.90 -1.54
CA THR A 193 25.62 19.15 -2.31
C THR A 193 25.95 17.91 -3.12
N ASN A 194 26.17 18.07 -4.43
CA ASN A 194 26.55 16.96 -5.28
C ASN A 194 27.93 16.43 -4.87
N PRO A 195 28.07 15.16 -4.47
CA PRO A 195 29.31 14.63 -3.91
C PRO A 195 30.44 14.50 -4.95
N PHE A 196 30.13 14.52 -6.25
CA PHE A 196 31.11 14.37 -7.33
C PHE A 196 31.62 15.72 -7.85
N THR A 197 30.80 16.77 -7.78
CA THR A 197 31.13 18.09 -8.35
C THR A 197 31.29 19.19 -7.32
N GLY A 198 30.85 18.97 -6.08
CA GLY A 198 30.80 19.98 -5.02
C GLY A 198 29.77 21.09 -5.26
N LYS A 199 28.99 21.02 -6.34
CA LYS A 199 27.97 22.02 -6.67
C LYS A 199 26.74 21.85 -5.77
N ALA A 200 26.16 22.98 -5.37
CA ALA A 200 24.86 23.01 -4.70
C ALA A 200 23.77 22.44 -5.62
N ILE A 201 22.95 21.56 -5.07
CA ILE A 201 21.69 21.11 -5.67
C ILE A 201 20.61 22.00 -5.08
N VAL A 202 19.89 22.71 -5.94
CA VAL A 202 18.93 23.75 -5.57
C VAL A 202 17.54 23.30 -6.00
N ALA A 203 16.53 23.56 -5.16
CA ALA A 203 15.13 23.28 -5.49
C ALA A 203 14.68 24.17 -6.66
N PRO A 204 14.17 23.58 -7.77
CA PRO A 204 13.75 24.34 -8.95
C PRO A 204 12.39 25.04 -8.77
N GLU A 205 11.62 24.61 -7.78
CA GLU A 205 10.30 25.13 -7.42
C GLU A 205 10.02 24.79 -5.95
N ASP A 206 8.95 25.35 -5.39
CA ASP A 206 8.46 24.99 -4.06
C ASP A 206 7.97 23.53 -4.07
N CYS A 207 8.58 22.67 -3.25
CA CYS A 207 8.21 21.26 -3.19
C CYS A 207 8.46 20.65 -1.81
N ASP A 208 7.87 19.48 -1.58
CA ASP A 208 8.12 18.68 -0.39
C ASP A 208 9.12 17.57 -0.73
N ILE A 209 10.26 17.56 -0.03
CA ILE A 209 11.29 16.52 -0.21
C ILE A 209 11.25 15.52 0.94
N PRO A 210 11.47 14.21 0.67
CA PRO A 210 11.65 13.23 1.73
C PRO A 210 12.86 13.56 2.61
N THR A 211 12.71 13.38 3.91
CA THR A 211 13.78 13.57 4.90
C THR A 211 13.80 12.41 5.88
N GLU A 212 14.96 12.14 6.46
CA GLU A 212 15.11 11.12 7.48
C GLU A 212 14.45 11.60 8.80
N PRO A 213 13.61 10.80 9.46
CA PRO A 213 13.10 11.15 10.78
C PRO A 213 14.24 11.07 11.81
N THR A 214 14.24 11.97 12.78
CA THR A 214 15.22 11.90 13.89
C THR A 214 14.80 10.86 14.94
N VAL A 215 15.74 10.43 15.78
CA VAL A 215 15.44 9.54 16.92
C VAL A 215 14.39 10.14 17.85
N ALA A 216 14.48 11.45 18.15
CA ALA A 216 13.52 12.13 19.01
C ALA A 216 12.10 12.15 18.41
N GLU A 217 11.99 12.33 17.09
CA GLU A 217 10.71 12.28 16.39
C GLU A 217 10.13 10.88 16.37
N LEU A 218 10.93 9.85 16.04
CA LEU A 218 10.47 8.47 16.10
C LEU A 218 10.04 8.06 17.51
N ALA A 219 10.81 8.43 18.53
CA ALA A 219 10.48 8.16 19.93
C ALA A 219 9.19 8.88 20.39
N ALA A 220 8.81 9.97 19.72
CA ALA A 220 7.55 10.68 19.98
C ALA A 220 6.34 10.06 19.26
N ILE A 221 6.53 9.12 18.33
CA ILE A 221 5.46 8.41 17.62
C ILE A 221 5.16 7.11 18.38
N PRO A 222 4.00 6.98 19.06
CA PRO A 222 3.70 5.80 19.86
C PRO A 222 3.75 4.49 19.06
N ASP A 223 3.33 4.53 17.80
CA ASP A 223 3.33 3.36 16.93
C ASP A 223 4.75 2.91 16.56
N ALA A 224 5.70 3.84 16.37
CA ALA A 224 7.10 3.51 16.09
C ALA A 224 7.76 2.84 17.30
N VAL A 225 7.53 3.38 18.50
CA VAL A 225 8.02 2.78 19.76
C VAL A 225 7.41 1.39 19.96
N ALA A 226 6.10 1.24 19.78
CA ALA A 226 5.41 -0.03 19.97
C ALA A 226 5.88 -1.10 18.97
N LEU A 227 6.07 -0.71 17.70
CA LEU A 227 6.54 -1.60 16.64
C LEU A 227 7.98 -2.07 16.92
N ARG A 228 8.87 -1.14 17.31
CA ARG A 228 10.25 -1.45 17.73
C ARG A 228 10.29 -2.41 18.92
N GLU A 229 9.53 -2.12 19.98
CA GLU A 229 9.53 -2.96 21.18
C GLU A 229 8.93 -4.34 20.94
N LEU A 230 7.91 -4.45 20.07
CA LEU A 230 7.38 -5.74 19.64
C LEU A 230 8.46 -6.55 18.91
N ALA A 231 9.14 -5.95 17.92
CA ALA A 231 10.18 -6.63 17.16
C ALA A 231 11.34 -7.12 18.03
N ARG A 232 11.74 -6.34 19.05
CA ARG A 232 12.78 -6.74 20.02
C ARG A 232 12.29 -7.85 20.94
N ARG A 233 11.06 -7.77 21.43
CA ARG A 233 10.47 -8.78 22.33
C ARG A 233 10.43 -10.16 21.67
N VAL A 234 10.01 -10.23 20.40
CA VAL A 234 9.92 -11.49 19.65
C VAL A 234 11.18 -11.81 18.85
N ASP A 235 12.26 -11.01 19.04
CA ASP A 235 13.53 -11.19 18.36
C ASP A 235 13.41 -11.24 16.82
N ALA A 236 12.44 -10.52 16.25
CA ALA A 236 12.22 -10.45 14.79
C ALA A 236 13.40 -9.80 14.06
N ILE A 237 14.17 -8.94 14.73
CA ILE A 237 15.35 -8.28 14.15
C ILE A 237 16.42 -9.30 13.73
N HIS A 238 16.54 -10.45 14.38
CA HIS A 238 17.56 -11.44 14.01
C HIS A 238 17.03 -12.54 13.08
N VAL A 239 15.76 -12.45 12.68
CA VAL A 239 15.18 -13.40 11.74
C VAL A 239 15.74 -13.14 10.34
N PRO A 240 16.31 -14.16 9.68
CA PRO A 240 16.75 -14.03 8.30
C PRO A 240 15.52 -13.95 7.39
N VAL A 241 15.29 -12.79 6.80
CA VAL A 241 14.26 -12.62 5.77
C VAL A 241 14.82 -12.94 4.40
N HIS A 242 13.99 -13.48 3.51
CA HIS A 242 14.39 -13.80 2.14
C HIS A 242 14.93 -12.59 1.36
N TYR A 243 14.48 -11.40 1.76
CA TYR A 243 14.82 -10.12 1.17
C TYR A 243 15.24 -9.17 2.28
N ASP A 244 16.54 -9.01 2.53
CA ASP A 244 17.04 -8.12 3.59
C ASP A 244 17.32 -6.72 3.00
N TYR A 245 16.50 -5.75 3.41
CA TYR A 245 16.57 -4.36 2.99
C TYR A 245 17.46 -3.54 3.93
N ARG A 246 17.87 -4.11 5.06
CA ARG A 246 18.74 -3.42 6.00
C ARG A 246 20.12 -3.26 5.37
N PRO A 247 20.62 -2.03 5.25
CA PRO A 247 22.01 -1.84 4.92
C PRO A 247 22.89 -2.46 6.03
N PRO A 248 24.17 -2.76 5.74
CA PRO A 248 25.14 -3.12 6.76
C PRO A 248 25.11 -2.14 7.94
N ARG A 249 25.32 -2.64 9.16
CA ARG A 249 25.18 -1.87 10.40
C ARG A 249 26.07 -0.62 10.44
N GLU A 250 27.23 -0.69 9.81
CA GLU A 250 28.17 0.42 9.67
C GLU A 250 27.66 1.58 8.80
N LEU A 251 26.58 1.36 8.03
CA LEU A 251 25.94 2.38 7.20
C LEU A 251 24.66 2.95 7.83
N TRP A 252 24.24 2.44 9.00
CA TRP A 252 23.02 2.91 9.66
C TRP A 252 23.17 4.35 10.10
N CYS A 253 22.19 5.18 9.77
CA CYS A 253 22.02 6.48 10.42
C CYS A 253 21.53 6.30 11.87
N GLU A 254 21.48 7.38 12.65
CA GLU A 254 21.03 7.33 14.05
C GLU A 254 19.59 6.80 14.18
N ALA A 255 18.71 7.15 13.23
CA ALA A 255 17.32 6.73 13.23
C ALA A 255 17.17 5.24 12.95
N GLU A 256 17.89 4.72 11.97
CA GLU A 256 17.96 3.29 11.66
C GLU A 256 18.59 2.49 12.80
N ALA A 257 19.67 3.00 13.39
CA ALA A 257 20.32 2.36 14.53
C ALA A 257 19.42 2.33 15.77
N TRP A 258 18.60 3.37 15.97
CA TRP A 258 17.58 3.35 17.00
C TRP A 258 16.48 2.35 16.66
N PHE A 259 15.99 2.32 15.42
CA PHE A 259 14.85 1.49 15.03
C PHE A 259 15.18 -0.01 15.01
N TRP A 260 16.36 -0.39 14.50
CA TRP A 260 16.79 -1.78 14.36
C TRP A 260 17.72 -2.30 15.48
N GLY A 261 18.29 -1.42 16.32
CA GLY A 261 19.13 -1.80 17.47
C GLY A 261 18.35 -2.05 18.76
#